data_AF-T2K0W0-F1
#
_entry.id   AF-T2K0W0-F1
#
_cell.length_a   1.000
_cell.length_b   1.000
_cell.length_c   1.000
_cell.angle_alpha   90.00
_cell.angle_beta   90.00
_cell.angle_gamma   90.00
#
_symmetry.space_group_name_H-M   'P 1'
#
loop_
_entity.id
_entity.type
_entity.pdbx_description
1 polymer ?
#
loop_
_entity_poly.entity_id
_entity_poly.type
_entity_poly.pdbx_seq_one_letter_code
_entity_poly.pdbx_strand_id
1 'polypeptide(L)'
;MTNILSLDTVAIINPIAKERLTLVEPEYESVKSLPSGQVGTVVEVYEREGEKYYLVEFSDKQGQEYAMAILKEHELLVLHYTLEVA
;
A
#
# COMPACT_ATOMS: atom_id res chain seq x y z
N MET A 1 3.73 -18.42 2.22
CA MET A 1 3.31 -17.07 2.62
C MET A 1 4.51 -16.17 2.42
N THR A 2 4.38 -15.14 1.60
CA THR A 2 5.48 -14.21 1.31
C THR A 2 5.69 -13.36 2.55
N ASN A 3 6.90 -13.34 3.10
CA ASN A 3 7.17 -12.53 4.29
C ASN A 3 7.29 -11.06 3.86
N ILE A 4 6.18 -10.32 3.94
CA ILE A 4 6.15 -8.88 3.66
C ILE A 4 6.84 -8.13 4.80
N LEU A 5 7.81 -7.28 4.48
CA LEU A 5 8.62 -6.50 5.40
C LEU A 5 8.36 -4.99 5.24
N SER A 6 8.83 -4.20 6.20
CA SER A 6 8.90 -2.74 6.03
C SER A 6 9.83 -2.41 4.86
N LEU A 7 9.44 -1.38 4.10
CA LEU A 7 10.03 -0.89 2.86
C LEU A 7 9.84 -1.80 1.63
N ASP A 8 9.09 -2.90 1.74
CA ASP A 8 8.67 -3.64 0.55
C ASP A 8 7.72 -2.77 -0.29
N THR A 9 7.97 -2.75 -1.59
CA THR A 9 7.01 -2.20 -2.57
C THR A 9 5.93 -3.24 -2.85
N VAL A 10 4.68 -2.82 -2.75
CA VAL A 10 3.50 -3.69 -2.90
C VAL A 10 2.50 -3.07 -3.87
N ALA A 11 1.68 -3.91 -4.50
CA ALA A 11 0.48 -3.49 -5.21
C ALA A 11 -0.77 -4.00 -4.49
N ILE A 12 -1.84 -3.21 -4.47
CA ILE A 12 -3.14 -3.67 -3.96
C ILE A 12 -3.83 -4.60 -4.96
N ILE A 13 -4.37 -5.71 -4.48
CA ILE A 13 -5.01 -6.72 -5.35
C ILE A 13 -6.45 -6.32 -5.69
N ASN A 14 -7.17 -5.70 -4.75
CA ASN A 14 -8.55 -5.24 -4.91
C ASN A 14 -8.64 -3.73 -4.66
N PRO A 15 -9.65 -3.03 -5.21
CA PRO A 15 -9.86 -1.63 -4.92
C PRO A 15 -10.04 -1.37 -3.42
N ILE A 16 -9.37 -0.34 -2.90
CA ILE A 16 -9.50 0.09 -1.51
C ILE A 16 -10.40 1.33 -1.47
N ALA A 17 -11.56 1.21 -0.84
CA ALA A 17 -12.54 2.29 -0.74
C ALA A 17 -12.02 3.44 0.14
N LYS A 18 -12.46 4.68 -0.14
CA LYS A 18 -12.03 5.90 0.56
C LYS A 18 -12.12 5.80 2.09
N GLU A 19 -13.12 5.09 2.61
CA GLU A 19 -13.37 4.97 4.06
C GLU A 19 -12.24 4.21 4.79
N ARG A 20 -11.42 3.47 4.03
CA ARG A 20 -10.23 2.77 4.54
C ARG A 20 -8.94 3.55 4.33
N LEU A 21 -9.02 4.71 3.68
CA LEU A 21 -7.87 5.56 3.38
C LEU A 21 -7.79 6.69 4.41
N THR A 22 -6.57 6.93 4.89
CA THR A 22 -6.21 8.21 5.49
C THR A 22 -5.63 9.07 4.39
N LEU A 23 -6.42 10.04 3.89
CA LEU A 23 -5.95 11.00 2.90
C LEU A 23 -5.17 12.11 3.59
N VAL A 24 -4.02 12.47 3.04
CA VAL A 24 -3.12 13.48 3.61
C VAL A 24 -3.29 14.83 2.91
N GLU A 25 -3.45 14.80 1.58
CA GLU A 25 -3.38 15.98 0.74
C GLU A 25 -4.76 16.41 0.19
N PRO A 26 -5.11 17.72 0.23
CA PRO A 26 -6.43 18.21 -0.18
C PRO A 26 -6.81 17.88 -1.64
N GLU A 27 -5.84 17.92 -2.57
CA GLU A 27 -6.07 17.55 -3.97
C GLU A 27 -6.64 16.13 -4.17
N TYR A 28 -6.46 15.23 -3.21
CA TYR A 28 -6.95 13.85 -3.28
C TYR A 28 -8.28 13.63 -2.53
N GLU A 29 -8.89 14.66 -1.93
CA GLU A 29 -10.17 14.53 -1.23
C GLU A 29 -11.30 13.97 -2.11
N SER A 30 -11.22 14.17 -3.43
CA SER A 30 -12.21 13.68 -4.38
C SER A 30 -12.06 12.19 -4.74
N VAL A 31 -10.94 11.56 -4.36
CA VAL A 31 -10.68 10.13 -4.62
C VAL A 31 -11.73 9.28 -3.92
N LYS A 32 -12.41 8.42 -4.68
CA LYS A 32 -13.42 7.49 -4.15
C LYS A 32 -12.83 6.14 -3.72
N SER A 33 -11.73 5.74 -4.34
CA SER A 33 -11.03 4.50 -4.05
C SER A 33 -9.65 4.49 -4.71
N LEU A 34 -8.72 3.73 -4.15
CA LEU A 34 -7.51 3.32 -4.87
C LEU A 34 -7.84 2.12 -5.76
N PRO A 35 -7.46 2.11 -7.05
CA PRO A 35 -7.75 1.00 -7.95
C PRO A 35 -6.81 -0.19 -7.72
N SER A 36 -7.26 -1.39 -8.10
CA SER A 36 -6.38 -2.57 -8.15
C SER A 36 -5.11 -2.27 -8.97
N GLY A 37 -3.97 -2.75 -8.48
CA GLY A 37 -2.66 -2.47 -9.05
C GLY A 37 -2.01 -1.17 -8.57
N GLN A 38 -2.69 -0.35 -7.76
CA GLN A 38 -2.06 0.83 -7.14
C GLN A 38 -0.87 0.38 -6.29
N VAL A 39 0.30 0.97 -6.60
CA VAL A 39 1.56 0.67 -5.94
C VAL A 39 1.72 1.55 -4.71
N GLY A 40 2.18 0.96 -3.62
CA GLY A 40 2.53 1.62 -2.38
C GLY A 40 3.74 0.98 -1.71
N THR A 41 4.17 1.57 -0.61
CA THR A 41 5.31 1.12 0.20
C THR A 41 4.82 0.73 1.58
N VAL A 42 5.21 -0.46 2.06
CA VAL A 42 4.92 -0.85 3.45
C VAL A 42 5.79 -0.02 4.38
N VAL A 43 5.20 0.86 5.18
CA VAL A 43 5.95 1.69 6.12
C VAL A 43 6.06 1.02 7.50
N GLU A 44 5.03 0.28 7.91
CA GLU A 44 5.00 -0.43 9.19
C GLU A 44 4.33 -1.80 9.07
N VAL A 45 4.86 -2.78 9.80
CA VAL A 45 4.28 -4.12 9.97
C VAL A 45 4.02 -4.32 11.44
N TYR A 46 2.77 -4.61 11.81
CA TYR A 46 2.41 -4.88 13.19
C TYR A 46 1.49 -6.10 13.29
N GLU A 47 1.50 -6.71 14.48
CA GLU A 47 0.73 -7.91 14.78
C GLU A 47 -0.33 -7.60 15.83
N ARG A 48 -1.56 -8.05 15.57
CA ARG A 48 -2.67 -7.93 16.51
C ARG A 48 -3.48 -9.22 16.49
N GLU A 49 -3.67 -9.84 17.66
CA GLU A 49 -4.48 -11.05 17.82
C GLU A 49 -4.00 -12.22 16.92
N GLY A 50 -2.69 -12.30 16.65
CA GLY A 50 -2.08 -13.32 15.79
C GLY A 50 -2.22 -13.05 14.28
N GLU A 51 -2.80 -11.92 13.89
CA GLU A 51 -2.87 -11.47 12.49
C GLU A 51 -1.88 -10.33 12.22
N LYS A 52 -1.20 -10.40 11.07
CA LYS A 52 -0.33 -9.31 10.58
C LYS A 52 -1.14 -8.27 9.82
N TYR A 53 -0.80 -7.02 10.06
CA TYR A 53 -1.34 -5.84 9.41
C TYR A 53 -0.19 -4.99 8.86
N TYR A 54 -0.46 -4.34 7.75
CA TYR A 54 0.52 -3.59 6.98
C TYR A 54 0.00 -2.18 6.80
N LEU A 55 0.71 -1.20 7.36
CA LEU A 55 0.48 0.20 7.00
C LEU A 55 1.22 0.46 5.69
N VAL A 56 0.45 0.83 4.66
CA VAL A 56 0.97 1.09 3.32
C VAL A 56 0.76 2.57 2.99
N GLU A 57 1.84 3.22 2.59
CA GLU A 57 1.87 4.59 2.06
C GLU A 57 1.71 4.55 0.54
N PHE A 58 0.92 5.46 0.00
CA PHE A 58 0.74 5.69 -1.42
C PHE A 58 1.17 7.11 -1.77
N SER A 59 2.09 7.19 -2.72
CA SER A 59 2.75 8.45 -3.07
C SER A 59 2.61 8.72 -4.57
N ASP A 60 2.54 10.00 -4.92
CA ASP A 60 2.36 10.44 -6.29
C ASP A 60 3.67 10.29 -7.10
N LYS A 61 3.66 10.76 -8.35
CA LYS A 61 4.85 10.67 -9.22
C LYS A 61 6.03 11.57 -8.78
N GLN A 62 5.80 12.48 -7.84
CA GLN A 62 6.81 13.37 -7.27
C GLN A 62 7.33 12.83 -5.92
N GLY A 63 6.78 11.70 -5.44
CA GLY A 63 7.11 11.12 -4.15
C GLY A 63 6.37 11.78 -2.99
N GLN A 64 5.32 12.56 -3.25
CA GLN A 64 4.47 13.12 -2.22
C GLN A 64 3.44 12.09 -1.79
N GLU A 65 3.44 11.74 -0.50
CA GLU A 65 2.40 10.92 0.10
C GLU A 65 1.04 11.59 -0.06
N TYR A 66 0.05 10.83 -0.53
CA TYR A 66 -1.32 11.32 -0.63
C TYR A 66 -2.35 10.45 0.10
N ALA A 67 -2.03 9.19 0.40
CA ALA A 67 -2.90 8.29 1.13
C ALA A 67 -2.12 7.23 1.91
N MET A 68 -2.71 6.79 3.02
CA MET A 68 -2.32 5.56 3.72
C MET A 68 -3.49 4.61 3.87
N ALA A 69 -3.20 3.31 3.96
CA ALA A 69 -4.18 2.31 4.35
C ALA A 69 -3.57 1.22 5.21
N ILE A 70 -4.37 0.71 6.15
CA ILE A 70 -4.06 -0.52 6.89
C ILE A 70 -4.65 -1.69 6.10
N LEU A 71 -3.79 -2.60 5.64
CA LEU A 71 -4.11 -3.71 4.76
C LEU A 71 -3.69 -5.04 5.37
N LYS A 72 -4.38 -6.11 4.97
CA LYS A 72 -4.04 -7.51 5.32
C LYS A 72 -3.18 -8.14 4.23
N GLU A 73 -2.46 -9.21 4.57
CA GLU A 73 -1.55 -9.92 3.63
C GLU A 73 -2.24 -10.29 2.31
N HIS A 74 -3.48 -10.79 2.36
CA HIS A 74 -4.23 -11.21 1.17
C HIS A 74 -4.72 -10.06 0.28
N GLU A 75 -4.54 -8.81 0.70
CA GLU A 75 -4.87 -7.61 -0.07
C GLU A 75 -3.65 -7.08 -0.85
N LEU A 76 -2.46 -7.63 -0.59
CA LEU A 76 -1.18 -7.14 -1.08
C LEU A 76 -0.47 -8.15 -1.97
N LEU A 77 0.14 -7.65 -3.02
CA LEU A 77 1.10 -8.37 -3.86
C LEU A 77 2.47 -7.70 -3.72
N VAL A 78 3.46 -8.40 -3.16
CA VAL A 78 4.84 -7.90 -3.10
C VAL A 78 5.44 -7.83 -4.49
N LEU A 79 6.02 -6.68 -4.83
CA LEU A 79 6.67 -6.44 -6.11
C LEU A 79 8.18 -6.62 -5.95
N HIS A 80 8.72 -7.62 -6.61
CA HIS A 80 10.17 -7.84 -6.66
C HIS A 80 10.74 -7.23 -7.94
N TYR A 81 11.48 -6.13 -7.80
CA TYR A 81 12.23 -5.54 -8.91
C TYR A 81 13.62 -6.17 -8.98
N THR A 82 13.70 -7.40 -9.48
CA THR A 82 15.00 -7.91 -9.93
C THR A 82 15.25 -7.30 -11.30
N LEU A 83 16.10 -6.28 -11.37
CA LEU A 83 16.63 -5.82 -12.64
C LEU A 83 17.43 -6.98 -13.25
N GLU A 84 16.86 -7.68 -14.22
CA GLU A 84 17.68 -8.42 -15.17
C GLU A 84 18.50 -7.37 -15.93
N VAL A 85 19.81 -7.38 -15.69
CA VAL A 85 20.75 -6.56 -16.45
C VAL A 85 20.66 -7.03 -17.90
N ALA A 86 20.18 -6.14 -18.78
CA ALA A 86 20.21 -6.34 -20.23
C ALA A 86 21.64 -6.22 -20.78
#